data_AF-A0A380GZ22-F1
#
_entry.id   AF-A0A380GZ22-F1
#
_cell.length_a   1.000
_cell.length_b   1.000
_cell.length_c   1.000
_cell.angle_alpha   90.00
_cell.angle_beta   90.00
_cell.angle_gamma   90.00
#
_symmetry.space_group_name_H-M   'P 1'
#
loop_
_entity.id
_entity.type
_entity.pdbx_description
1 polymer ?
#
loop_
_entity_poly.entity_id
_entity_poly.type
_entity_poly.pdbx_seq_one_letter_code
_entity_poly.pdbx_strand_id
1 'polypeptide(L)'
;MFGTKKMTSQTFINEKNIIKNKDIYYGAYSRYLSDIIRVILGVLPFFLSAQTFLLDKKSNAYKTIHTKTISSHQIIFIRTCSIMTLACLPVLLFSFYFIIKLSIIHQVSLKAILIFYKILILWTTPTLLFTIALGILLTIMFHSYLGVIVQIVIWFTNLNIGANAVEGHYGYLLIPRHNTLFNARYFYNNYNELLMNRISYCCLDIIIILISIWIFDLKRRGVTRNGEVTFHRNQN
;
A
#
# COMPACT_ATOMS: atom_id res chain seq x y z
N MET A 1 23.53 -4.00 -13.76
CA MET A 1 23.34 -4.28 -15.20
C MET A 1 22.12 -3.50 -15.67
N PHE A 2 22.28 -2.52 -16.56
CA PHE A 2 21.14 -1.91 -17.24
C PHE A 2 20.78 -2.82 -18.42
N GLY A 3 19.56 -3.38 -18.43
CA GLY A 3 19.11 -4.22 -19.53
C GLY A 3 19.02 -3.41 -20.82
N THR A 4 19.60 -3.92 -21.91
CA THR A 4 19.48 -3.31 -23.23
C THR A 4 18.24 -3.87 -23.91
N LYS A 5 17.24 -3.01 -24.14
CA LYS A 5 16.03 -3.38 -24.87
C LYS A 5 16.16 -2.97 -26.34
N LYS A 6 16.05 -3.94 -27.24
CA LYS A 6 15.95 -3.65 -28.67
C LYS A 6 14.59 -2.99 -28.94
N MET A 7 14.62 -1.81 -29.53
CA MET A 7 13.42 -1.06 -29.90
C MET A 7 13.66 -0.40 -31.26
N THR A 8 12.63 -0.33 -32.10
CA THR A 8 12.75 0.33 -33.42
C THR A 8 12.90 1.84 -33.23
N SER A 9 13.63 2.51 -34.13
CA SER A 9 13.86 3.96 -34.05
C SER A 9 12.55 4.75 -33.96
N GLN A 10 11.52 4.32 -34.72
CA GLN A 10 10.21 4.97 -34.70
C GLN A 10 9.49 4.81 -33.36
N THR A 11 9.52 3.62 -32.76
CA THR A 11 8.87 3.39 -31.46
C THR A 11 9.60 4.15 -30.35
N PHE A 12 10.94 4.25 -30.43
CA PHE A 12 11.73 5.08 -29.53
C PHE A 12 11.36 6.56 -29.57
N ILE A 13 11.24 7.14 -30.77
CA ILE A 13 10.86 8.54 -30.94
C ILE A 13 9.46 8.78 -30.37
N ASN A 14 8.51 7.88 -30.66
CA ASN A 14 7.13 8.00 -30.17
C ASN A 14 7.05 7.93 -28.64
N GLU A 15 7.72 6.96 -28.02
CA GLU A 15 7.79 6.82 -26.56
C GLU A 15 8.43 8.05 -25.91
N LYS A 16 9.55 8.54 -26.46
CA LYS A 16 10.23 9.74 -25.98
C LYS A 16 9.31 10.97 -26.06
N ASN A 17 8.53 11.10 -27.13
CA ASN A 17 7.57 12.20 -27.27
C ASN A 17 6.46 12.15 -26.23
N ILE A 18 5.93 10.95 -25.91
CA ILE A 18 4.94 10.77 -24.84
C ILE A 18 5.54 11.17 -23.49
N ILE A 19 6.73 10.65 -23.17
CA ILE A 19 7.43 10.94 -21.90
C ILE A 19 7.71 12.44 -21.76
N LYS A 20 8.17 13.09 -22.84
CA LYS A 20 8.46 14.53 -22.82
C LYS A 20 7.18 15.37 -22.68
N ASN A 21 6.14 15.07 -23.45
CA ASN A 21 5.00 15.96 -23.60
C ASN A 21 3.88 15.70 -22.57
N LYS A 22 3.60 14.43 -22.24
CA LYS A 22 2.56 14.08 -21.26
C LYS A 22 3.11 13.94 -19.85
N ASP A 23 4.22 13.22 -19.69
CA ASP A 23 4.81 12.96 -18.36
C ASP A 23 5.73 14.06 -17.88
N ILE A 24 6.19 14.95 -18.78
CA ILE A 24 7.25 15.94 -18.52
C ILE A 24 8.47 15.24 -17.90
N TYR A 25 8.78 14.01 -18.32
CA TYR A 25 9.74 13.09 -17.72
C TYR A 25 9.38 12.60 -16.30
N TYR A 26 8.99 13.49 -15.40
CA TYR A 26 8.66 13.21 -14.00
C TYR A 26 7.62 12.10 -13.83
N GLY A 27 6.62 12.02 -14.71
CA GLY A 27 5.64 10.95 -14.68
C GLY A 27 6.26 9.56 -14.86
N ALA A 28 7.12 9.38 -15.87
CA ALA A 28 7.80 8.12 -16.12
C ALA A 28 8.68 7.68 -14.94
N TYR A 29 9.44 8.61 -14.39
CA TYR A 29 10.24 8.38 -13.20
C TYR A 29 9.40 8.04 -11.97
N SER A 30 8.25 8.68 -11.80
CA SER A 30 7.32 8.37 -10.71
C SER A 30 6.77 6.95 -10.82
N ARG A 31 6.41 6.49 -12.04
CA ARG A 31 5.95 5.11 -12.25
C ARG A 31 7.01 4.09 -11.84
N TYR A 32 8.23 4.31 -12.32
CA TYR A 32 9.39 3.48 -12.00
C TYR A 32 9.68 3.45 -10.49
N LEU A 33 9.71 4.62 -9.85
CA LEU A 33 9.93 4.71 -8.42
C LEU A 33 8.84 3.98 -7.63
N SER A 34 7.59 4.20 -8.02
CA SER A 34 6.44 3.61 -7.35
C SER A 34 6.48 2.08 -7.45
N ASP A 35 6.92 1.52 -8.59
CA ASP A 35 7.12 0.08 -8.77
C ASP A 35 8.06 -0.52 -7.73
N ILE A 36 9.22 0.10 -7.55
CA ILE A 36 10.25 -0.37 -6.62
C ILE A 36 9.79 -0.22 -5.18
N ILE A 37 9.30 0.96 -4.79
CA ILE A 37 8.87 1.23 -3.42
C ILE A 37 7.74 0.29 -3.02
N ARG A 38 6.78 0.00 -3.92
CA ARG A 38 5.66 -0.90 -3.59
C ARG A 38 6.07 -2.33 -3.28
N VAL A 39 7.19 -2.82 -3.82
CA VAL A 39 7.71 -4.14 -3.42
C VAL A 39 7.99 -4.14 -1.91
N ILE A 40 8.52 -3.05 -1.38
CA ILE A 40 8.79 -2.88 0.05
C ILE A 40 7.50 -2.64 0.83
N LEU A 41 6.64 -1.74 0.34
CA LEU A 41 5.35 -1.43 0.99
C LEU A 41 4.38 -2.61 1.00
N GLY A 42 4.54 -3.58 0.09
CA GLY A 42 3.75 -4.81 0.05
C GLY A 42 4.00 -5.76 1.22
N VAL A 43 4.94 -5.45 2.13
CA VAL A 43 5.20 -6.24 3.34
C VAL A 43 5.40 -5.37 4.58
N LEU A 44 6.28 -4.37 4.53
CA LEU A 44 6.76 -3.70 5.76
C LEU A 44 5.67 -3.05 6.64
N PRO A 45 4.65 -2.36 6.10
CA PRO A 45 3.63 -1.70 6.92
C PRO A 45 2.77 -2.69 7.75
N PHE A 46 2.75 -3.97 7.36
CA PHE A 46 2.18 -5.05 8.17
C PHE A 46 2.84 -5.10 9.56
N PHE A 47 4.17 -4.98 9.63
CA PHE A 47 4.87 -5.04 10.90
C PHE A 47 4.58 -3.82 11.77
N LEU A 48 4.44 -2.63 11.17
CA LEU A 48 4.06 -1.42 11.91
C LEU A 48 2.69 -1.58 12.57
N SER A 49 1.71 -2.09 11.82
CA SER A 49 0.38 -2.38 12.37
C SER A 49 0.43 -3.48 13.43
N ALA A 50 1.07 -4.61 13.16
CA ALA A 50 1.20 -5.70 14.13
C ALA A 50 1.88 -5.25 15.44
N GLN A 51 2.96 -4.47 15.33
CA GLN A 51 3.70 -3.95 16.47
C GLN A 51 2.82 -3.12 17.40
N THR A 52 1.98 -2.23 16.86
CA THR A 52 1.13 -1.37 17.69
C THR A 52 0.21 -2.17 18.62
N PHE A 53 -0.46 -3.20 18.12
CA PHE A 53 -1.36 -4.04 18.92
C PHE A 53 -0.62 -5.01 19.85
N LEU A 54 0.54 -5.51 19.43
CA LEU A 54 1.34 -6.41 20.28
C LEU A 54 2.01 -5.67 21.43
N LEU A 55 2.40 -4.41 21.23
CA LEU A 55 2.88 -3.54 22.31
C LEU A 55 1.80 -3.27 23.36
N ASP A 56 0.54 -3.05 22.94
CA ASP A 56 -0.58 -2.89 23.89
C ASP A 56 -0.77 -4.14 24.77
N LYS A 57 -0.64 -5.32 24.17
CA LYS A 57 -0.70 -6.59 24.89
C LYS A 57 0.46 -6.72 25.86
N LYS A 58 1.69 -6.47 25.41
CA LYS A 58 2.92 -6.58 26.23
C LYS A 58 2.91 -5.63 27.42
N SER A 59 2.41 -4.41 27.24
CA SER A 59 2.34 -3.37 28.27
C SER A 59 1.11 -3.46 29.18
N ASN A 60 0.22 -4.44 28.95
CA ASN A 60 -1.12 -4.50 29.57
C ASN A 60 -2.01 -3.27 29.33
N ALA A 61 -1.62 -2.34 28.45
CA ALA A 61 -2.40 -1.15 28.10
C ALA A 61 -3.76 -1.52 27.50
N TYR A 62 -3.86 -2.70 26.86
CA TYR A 62 -5.13 -3.20 26.35
C TYR A 62 -6.23 -3.16 27.44
N LYS A 63 -5.99 -3.60 28.68
CA LYS A 63 -7.00 -3.61 29.74
C LYS A 63 -7.62 -2.24 29.96
N THR A 64 -6.80 -1.19 29.94
CA THR A 64 -7.26 0.21 30.07
C THR A 64 -7.97 0.69 28.82
N ILE A 65 -7.47 0.36 27.63
CA ILE A 65 -8.09 0.76 26.35
C ILE A 65 -9.48 0.13 26.19
N HIS A 66 -9.63 -1.15 26.57
CA HIS A 66 -10.88 -1.89 26.45
C HIS A 66 -12.00 -1.29 27.32
N THR A 67 -11.68 -0.68 28.48
CA THR A 67 -12.65 -0.07 29.40
C THR A 67 -13.03 1.38 29.08
N LYS A 68 -12.34 2.05 28.15
CA LYS A 68 -12.66 3.43 27.78
C LYS A 68 -13.98 3.53 27.01
N THR A 69 -14.64 4.67 27.11
CA THR A 69 -15.90 4.97 26.41
C THR A 69 -15.75 5.26 24.92
N ILE A 70 -14.52 5.51 24.45
CA ILE A 70 -14.23 5.76 23.04
C ILE A 70 -14.66 4.56 22.18
N SER A 71 -15.27 4.82 21.03
CA SER A 71 -15.79 3.75 20.16
C SER A 71 -14.65 2.93 19.52
N SER A 72 -14.93 1.66 19.24
CA SER A 72 -13.98 0.74 18.60
C SER A 72 -13.57 1.23 17.21
N HIS A 73 -14.51 1.80 16.46
CA HIS A 73 -14.25 2.45 15.17
C HIS A 73 -13.22 3.58 15.29
N GLN A 74 -13.37 4.48 16.29
CA GLN A 74 -12.46 5.62 16.46
C GLN A 74 -11.04 5.15 16.78
N ILE A 75 -10.90 4.14 17.65
CA ILE A 75 -9.58 3.57 17.99
C ILE A 75 -8.90 3.01 16.74
N ILE A 76 -9.58 2.16 15.97
CA ILE A 76 -9.00 1.54 14.77
C ILE A 76 -8.70 2.60 13.71
N PHE A 77 -9.58 3.57 13.51
CA PHE A 77 -9.40 4.66 12.55
C PHE A 77 -8.16 5.51 12.88
N ILE A 78 -8.05 6.01 14.12
CA ILE A 78 -6.89 6.82 14.56
C ILE A 78 -5.60 6.02 14.37
N ARG A 79 -5.58 4.75 14.78
CA ARG A 79 -4.40 3.88 14.62
C ARG A 79 -4.02 3.70 13.16
N THR A 80 -5.01 3.42 12.30
CA THR A 80 -4.78 3.26 10.87
C THR A 80 -4.17 4.54 10.28
N CYS A 81 -4.71 5.71 10.61
CA CYS A 81 -4.17 7.01 10.18
C CYS A 81 -2.74 7.26 10.70
N SER A 82 -2.47 6.94 11.97
CA SER A 82 -1.13 7.08 12.56
C SER A 82 -0.10 6.18 11.87
N ILE A 83 -0.44 4.91 11.65
CA ILE A 83 0.43 3.94 10.97
C ILE A 83 0.64 4.36 9.51
N MET A 84 -0.42 4.80 8.82
CA MET A 84 -0.34 5.30 7.44
C MET A 84 0.61 6.49 7.34
N THR A 85 0.51 7.45 8.25
CA THR A 85 1.38 8.63 8.30
C THR A 85 2.83 8.22 8.51
N LEU A 86 3.09 7.33 9.47
CA LEU A 86 4.42 6.82 9.75
C LEU A 86 5.01 6.06 8.56
N ALA A 87 4.21 5.23 7.90
CA ALA A 87 4.66 4.43 6.76
C ALA A 87 4.88 5.28 5.48
N CYS A 88 4.16 6.41 5.34
CA CYS A 88 4.37 7.37 4.26
C CYS A 88 5.67 8.17 4.41
N LEU A 89 6.19 8.37 5.62
CA LEU A 89 7.38 9.18 5.86
C LEU A 89 8.61 8.75 5.03
N PRO A 90 9.04 7.46 5.02
CA PRO A 90 10.17 7.04 4.18
C PRO A 90 9.91 7.20 2.69
N VAL A 91 8.65 7.03 2.24
CA VAL A 91 8.25 7.22 0.84
C VAL A 91 8.41 8.69 0.45
N LEU A 92 7.97 9.61 1.31
CA LEU A 92 8.06 11.05 1.07
C LEU A 92 9.52 11.51 1.04
N LEU A 93 10.34 11.09 2.02
CA LEU A 93 11.77 11.42 2.06
C LEU A 93 12.50 10.94 0.80
N PHE A 94 12.26 9.68 0.39
CA PHE A 94 12.87 9.13 -0.80
C PHE A 94 12.37 9.83 -2.08
N SER A 95 11.07 10.16 -2.15
CA SER A 95 10.50 10.90 -3.28
C SER A 95 11.09 12.30 -3.44
N PHE A 96 11.34 12.99 -2.31
CA PHE A 96 11.97 14.31 -2.31
C PHE A 96 13.41 14.24 -2.80
N TYR A 97 14.19 13.28 -2.29
CA TYR A 97 15.54 13.01 -2.80
C TYR A 97 15.53 12.73 -4.31
N PHE A 98 14.57 11.91 -4.77
CA PHE A 98 14.46 11.55 -6.18
C PHE A 98 14.15 12.76 -7.07
N ILE A 99 13.27 13.66 -6.63
CA ILE A 99 12.94 14.90 -7.35
C ILE A 99 14.16 15.83 -7.44
N ILE A 100 14.95 15.97 -6.38
CA ILE A 100 16.19 16.76 -6.40
C ILE A 100 17.19 16.19 -7.41
N LYS A 101 17.34 14.87 -7.48
CA LYS A 101 18.23 14.27 -8.48
C LYS A 101 17.70 14.49 -9.90
N LEU A 102 16.39 14.42 -10.08
CA LEU A 102 15.77 14.63 -11.37
C LEU A 102 15.88 16.09 -11.85
N SER A 103 15.85 17.06 -10.93
CA SER A 103 15.96 18.49 -11.25
C SER A 103 17.32 18.88 -11.83
N ILE A 104 18.36 18.07 -11.61
CA ILE A 104 19.69 18.28 -12.18
C ILE A 104 19.68 17.95 -13.69
N ILE A 105 18.83 17.01 -14.12
CA ILE A 105 18.80 16.47 -15.49
C ILE A 105 17.68 17.11 -16.32
N HIS A 106 16.54 17.40 -15.69
CA HIS A 106 15.35 17.93 -16.34
C HIS A 106 14.87 19.20 -15.65
N GLN A 107 14.31 20.12 -16.44
CA GLN A 107 13.73 21.35 -15.89
C GLN A 107 12.55 21.02 -14.97
N VAL A 108 12.60 21.57 -13.76
CA VAL A 108 11.51 21.46 -12.78
C VAL A 108 10.42 22.45 -13.13
N SER A 109 9.17 21.99 -13.11
CA SER A 109 8.00 22.87 -13.11
C SER A 109 7.00 22.36 -12.08
N LEU A 110 6.11 23.26 -11.60
CA LEU A 110 5.04 22.88 -10.67
C LEU A 110 4.18 21.75 -11.25
N LYS A 111 3.88 21.80 -12.56
CA LYS A 111 3.14 20.76 -13.27
C LYS A 111 3.85 19.41 -13.22
N ALA A 112 5.17 19.38 -13.40
CA ALA A 112 5.95 18.16 -13.35
C ALA A 112 5.94 17.52 -11.95
N ILE A 113 6.08 18.33 -10.89
CA ILE A 113 5.98 17.89 -9.50
C ILE A 113 4.58 17.32 -9.21
N LEU A 114 3.51 17.99 -9.66
CA LEU A 114 2.15 17.52 -9.48
C LEU A 114 1.90 16.19 -10.19
N ILE A 115 2.39 16.02 -11.42
CA ILE A 115 2.31 14.73 -12.14
C ILE A 115 3.05 13.64 -11.37
N PHE A 116 4.25 13.94 -10.86
CA PHE A 116 5.04 13.00 -10.08
C PHE A 116 4.28 12.49 -8.87
N TYR A 117 3.79 13.39 -8.00
CA TYR A 117 3.10 13.00 -6.78
C TYR A 117 1.71 12.42 -7.04
N LYS A 118 1.00 12.87 -8.08
CA LYS A 118 -0.27 12.26 -8.48
C LYS A 118 -0.11 10.78 -8.78
N ILE A 119 0.90 10.42 -9.58
CA ILE A 119 1.20 9.03 -9.92
C ILE A 119 1.69 8.26 -8.69
N LEU A 120 2.59 8.84 -7.89
CA LEU A 120 3.13 8.20 -6.69
C LEU A 120 2.00 7.83 -5.72
N ILE A 121 1.16 8.80 -5.35
CA ILE A 121 0.07 8.63 -4.40
C ILE A 121 -0.97 7.64 -4.93
N LEU A 122 -1.41 7.80 -6.19
CA LEU A 122 -2.39 6.89 -6.80
C LEU A 122 -1.93 5.43 -6.73
N TRP A 123 -0.63 5.22 -6.88
CA TRP A 123 -0.09 3.87 -7.02
C TRP A 123 0.26 3.24 -5.66
N THR A 124 0.88 3.99 -4.75
CA THR A 124 1.35 3.46 -3.45
C THR A 124 0.22 3.32 -2.44
N THR A 125 -0.74 4.26 -2.40
CA THR A 125 -1.73 4.36 -1.31
C THR A 125 -2.55 3.08 -1.10
N PRO A 126 -3.13 2.44 -2.14
CA PRO A 126 -3.95 1.24 -1.91
C PRO A 126 -3.12 0.03 -1.49
N THR A 127 -1.87 -0.07 -1.97
CA THR A 127 -0.94 -1.13 -1.54
C THR A 127 -0.60 -0.97 -0.05
N LEU A 128 -0.29 0.27 0.33
CA LEU A 128 0.06 0.64 1.69
C LEU A 128 -1.11 0.37 2.64
N LEU A 129 -2.31 0.82 2.29
CA LEU A 129 -3.50 0.65 3.10
C LEU A 129 -3.88 -0.83 3.27
N PHE A 130 -3.81 -1.63 2.20
CA PHE A 130 -4.04 -3.08 2.27
C PHE A 130 -3.14 -3.77 3.27
N THR A 131 -1.83 -3.52 3.22
CA THR A 131 -0.88 -4.17 4.14
C THR A 131 -1.08 -3.75 5.60
N ILE A 132 -1.48 -2.50 5.84
CA ILE A 132 -1.84 -2.00 7.17
C ILE A 132 -3.13 -2.67 7.64
N ALA A 133 -4.19 -2.64 6.82
CA ALA A 133 -5.49 -3.21 7.15
C ALA A 133 -5.39 -4.71 7.46
N LEU A 134 -4.66 -5.46 6.64
CA LEU A 134 -4.45 -6.89 6.87
C LEU A 134 -3.63 -7.16 8.13
N GLY A 135 -2.61 -6.35 8.40
CA GLY A 135 -1.83 -6.45 9.64
C GLY A 135 -2.63 -6.14 10.89
N ILE A 136 -3.52 -5.14 10.84
CA ILE A 136 -4.48 -4.86 11.91
C ILE A 136 -5.40 -6.08 12.13
N LEU A 137 -6.06 -6.57 11.08
CA LEU A 137 -7.00 -7.68 11.16
C LEU A 137 -6.36 -8.93 11.77
N LEU A 138 -5.27 -9.41 11.18
CA LEU A 138 -4.65 -10.66 11.58
C LEU A 138 -4.00 -10.56 12.96
N THR A 139 -3.47 -9.39 13.35
CA THR A 139 -2.92 -9.21 14.69
C THR A 139 -4.02 -9.16 15.75
N ILE A 140 -5.16 -8.53 15.45
CA ILE A 140 -6.34 -8.59 16.32
C ILE A 140 -6.78 -10.05 16.48
N MET A 141 -6.84 -10.84 15.41
CA MET A 141 -7.27 -12.24 15.47
C MET A 141 -6.30 -13.13 16.26
N PHE A 142 -5.03 -13.17 15.87
CA PHE A 142 -4.04 -14.12 16.38
C PHE A 142 -3.27 -13.66 17.63
N HIS A 143 -3.30 -12.36 17.95
CA HIS A 143 -2.52 -11.77 19.03
C HIS A 143 -1.02 -12.15 19.01
N SER A 144 -0.47 -12.31 17.80
CA SER A 144 0.93 -12.67 17.50
C SER A 144 1.31 -12.18 16.10
N TYR A 145 2.60 -12.31 15.73
CA TYR A 145 3.06 -12.01 14.36
C TYR A 145 2.71 -13.10 13.34
N LEU A 146 2.03 -14.21 13.72
CA LEU A 146 1.75 -15.33 12.80
C LEU A 146 1.01 -14.90 11.53
N GLY A 147 0.19 -13.85 11.61
CA GLY A 147 -0.48 -13.26 10.45
C GLY A 147 0.46 -12.80 9.33
N VAL A 148 1.74 -12.53 9.63
CA VAL A 148 2.71 -12.09 8.62
C VAL A 148 2.94 -13.15 7.55
N ILE A 149 2.75 -14.44 7.88
CA ILE A 149 2.88 -15.54 6.92
C ILE A 149 1.89 -15.34 5.77
N VAL A 150 0.64 -14.92 6.07
CA VAL A 150 -0.38 -14.63 5.07
C VAL A 150 0.05 -13.46 4.18
N GLN A 151 0.57 -12.38 4.77
CA GLN A 151 1.07 -11.23 4.02
C GLN A 151 2.25 -11.61 3.11
N ILE A 152 3.18 -12.43 3.60
CA ILE A 152 4.33 -12.91 2.83
C ILE A 152 3.86 -13.77 1.65
N VAL A 153 2.88 -14.66 1.84
CA VAL A 153 2.33 -15.48 0.75
C VAL A 153 1.66 -14.61 -0.31
N ILE A 154 0.84 -13.62 0.09
CA ILE A 154 0.20 -12.67 -0.84
C ILE A 154 1.26 -11.89 -1.61
N TRP A 155 2.26 -11.35 -0.91
CA TRP A 155 3.34 -10.59 -1.50
C TRP A 155 4.17 -11.42 -2.48
N PHE A 156 4.59 -12.61 -2.09
CA PHE A 156 5.38 -13.51 -2.92
C PHE A 156 4.61 -13.94 -4.17
N THR A 157 3.32 -14.28 -4.02
CA THR A 157 2.46 -14.64 -5.16
C THR A 157 2.33 -13.47 -6.14
N ASN A 158 2.14 -12.24 -5.63
CA ASN A 158 2.07 -11.04 -6.46
C ASN A 158 3.37 -10.80 -7.24
N LEU A 159 4.52 -10.97 -6.61
CA LEU A 159 5.81 -10.81 -7.28
C LEU A 159 6.04 -11.86 -8.36
N ASN A 160 5.67 -13.12 -8.11
CA ASN A 160 5.83 -14.19 -9.10
C ASN A 160 4.92 -13.98 -10.32
N ILE A 161 3.65 -13.63 -10.11
CA ILE A 161 2.74 -13.31 -11.23
C ILE A 161 3.25 -12.07 -11.99
N GLY A 162 3.73 -11.07 -11.26
CA GLY A 162 4.28 -9.83 -11.83
C GLY A 162 5.62 -10.01 -12.56
N ALA A 163 6.41 -11.02 -12.20
CA ALA A 163 7.73 -11.28 -12.79
C ALA A 163 7.66 -11.64 -14.29
N ASN A 164 6.51 -12.17 -14.75
CA ASN A 164 6.30 -12.50 -16.15
C ASN A 164 6.13 -11.26 -17.05
N ALA A 165 5.79 -10.09 -16.49
CA ALA A 165 5.50 -8.87 -17.23
C ALA A 165 5.91 -7.62 -16.45
N VAL A 166 7.21 -7.53 -16.13
CA VAL A 166 7.78 -6.51 -15.24
C VAL A 166 7.66 -5.08 -15.79
N GLU A 167 7.60 -4.92 -17.12
CA GLU A 167 7.51 -3.61 -17.79
C GLU A 167 6.08 -3.05 -17.89
N GLY A 168 5.06 -3.83 -17.55
CA GLY A 168 3.67 -3.41 -17.67
C GLY A 168 2.69 -4.56 -17.39
N HIS A 169 2.17 -4.60 -16.16
CA HIS A 169 1.13 -5.55 -15.75
C HIS A 169 0.31 -4.92 -14.63
N TYR A 170 -0.91 -4.48 -14.92
CA TYR A 170 -1.76 -3.78 -13.93
C TYR A 170 -2.78 -4.71 -13.28
N GLY A 171 -3.58 -5.41 -14.09
CA GLY A 171 -4.37 -6.59 -13.76
C GLY A 171 -5.04 -6.55 -12.40
N TYR A 172 -4.96 -7.67 -11.68
CA TYR A 172 -5.47 -7.84 -10.32
C TYR A 172 -4.35 -7.83 -9.27
N LEU A 173 -3.17 -7.32 -9.64
CA LEU A 173 -2.02 -7.33 -8.75
C LEU A 173 -2.17 -6.27 -7.66
N LEU A 174 -1.88 -6.66 -6.42
CA LEU A 174 -1.67 -5.75 -5.29
C LEU A 174 -0.50 -4.82 -5.58
N ILE A 175 0.55 -5.35 -6.22
CA ILE A 175 1.75 -4.63 -6.66
C ILE A 175 1.80 -4.64 -8.20
N PRO A 176 1.09 -3.72 -8.87
CA PRO A 176 1.15 -3.59 -10.33
C PRO A 176 2.58 -3.34 -10.77
N ARG A 177 2.97 -3.86 -11.93
CA ARG A 177 4.34 -3.80 -12.43
C ARG A 177 4.53 -2.76 -13.52
N HIS A 178 5.55 -1.92 -13.39
CA HIS A 178 6.00 -0.98 -14.41
C HIS A 178 7.46 -0.56 -14.16
N ASN A 179 8.36 -1.54 -14.11
CA ASN A 179 9.77 -1.33 -13.83
C ASN A 179 10.53 -0.94 -15.11
N THR A 180 10.10 0.14 -15.76
CA THR A 180 10.76 0.73 -16.92
C THR A 180 10.45 2.22 -16.98
N LEU A 181 11.38 3.01 -17.52
CA LEU A 181 11.15 4.42 -17.83
C LEU A 181 10.37 4.60 -19.14
N PHE A 182 10.37 3.58 -19.98
CA PHE A 182 9.64 3.56 -21.25
C PHE A 182 8.30 2.85 -21.08
N ASN A 183 7.67 2.44 -22.18
CA ASN A 183 6.35 1.81 -22.18
C ASN A 183 5.22 2.75 -21.69
N ALA A 184 5.40 4.05 -21.91
CA ALA A 184 4.43 5.07 -21.56
C ALA A 184 3.14 4.91 -22.35
N ARG A 185 3.21 4.44 -23.61
CA ARG A 185 2.01 4.11 -24.39
C ARG A 185 1.15 3.04 -23.71
N TYR A 186 1.77 1.97 -23.21
CA TYR A 186 1.07 0.93 -22.46
C TYR A 186 0.43 1.49 -21.19
N PHE A 187 1.14 2.34 -20.45
CA PHE A 187 0.60 2.97 -19.24
C PHE A 187 -0.69 3.75 -19.54
N TYR A 188 -0.69 4.58 -20.58
CA TYR A 188 -1.88 5.37 -20.91
C TYR A 188 -3.01 4.53 -21.51
N ASN A 189 -2.70 3.50 -22.29
CA ASN A 189 -3.71 2.60 -22.85
C ASN A 189 -4.41 1.79 -21.75
N ASN A 190 -3.67 1.40 -20.70
CA ASN A 190 -4.18 0.57 -19.60
C ASN A 190 -4.38 1.38 -18.31
N TYR A 191 -4.49 2.70 -18.40
CA TYR A 191 -4.66 3.56 -17.23
C TYR A 191 -5.96 3.25 -16.47
N ASN A 192 -7.04 2.95 -17.19
CA ASN A 192 -8.32 2.59 -16.59
C ASN A 192 -8.25 1.23 -15.86
N GLU A 193 -7.47 0.28 -16.36
CA GLU A 193 -7.24 -1.00 -15.70
C GLU A 193 -6.52 -0.79 -14.37
N LEU A 194 -5.47 0.06 -14.37
CA LEU A 194 -4.78 0.46 -13.14
C LEU A 194 -5.76 1.12 -12.16
N LEU A 195 -6.58 2.07 -12.61
CA LEU A 195 -7.56 2.74 -11.76
C LEU A 195 -8.58 1.76 -11.15
N MET A 196 -9.15 0.87 -11.95
CA MET A 196 -10.10 -0.14 -11.49
C MET A 196 -9.48 -1.01 -10.40
N ASN A 197 -8.25 -1.46 -10.63
CA ASN A 197 -7.48 -2.23 -9.67
C ASN A 197 -7.22 -1.45 -8.36
N ARG A 198 -6.82 -0.18 -8.45
CA ARG A 198 -6.58 0.67 -7.26
C ARG A 198 -7.88 0.87 -6.45
N ILE A 199 -9.01 1.11 -7.14
CA ILE A 199 -10.32 1.24 -6.50
C ILE A 199 -10.75 -0.06 -5.84
N SER A 200 -10.56 -1.21 -6.50
CA SER A 200 -10.94 -2.50 -5.92
C SER A 200 -10.16 -2.80 -4.64
N TYR A 201 -8.87 -2.46 -4.58
CA TYR A 201 -8.09 -2.59 -3.36
C TYR A 201 -8.57 -1.64 -2.26
N CYS A 202 -8.84 -0.36 -2.58
CA CYS A 202 -9.43 0.56 -1.60
C CYS A 202 -10.76 0.03 -1.02
N CYS A 203 -11.63 -0.54 -1.86
CA CYS A 203 -12.89 -1.16 -1.40
C CYS A 203 -12.62 -2.37 -0.49
N LEU A 204 -11.68 -3.23 -0.87
CA LEU A 204 -11.27 -4.38 -0.07
C LEU A 204 -10.68 -3.96 1.29
N ASP A 205 -9.88 -2.90 1.31
CA ASP A 205 -9.28 -2.35 2.52
C ASP A 205 -10.34 -1.87 3.51
N ILE A 206 -11.37 -1.17 3.01
CA ILE A 206 -12.51 -0.74 3.82
C ILE A 206 -13.21 -1.95 4.43
N ILE A 207 -13.45 -3.01 3.66
CA ILE A 207 -14.06 -4.25 4.15
C ILE A 207 -13.20 -4.87 5.26
N ILE A 208 -11.89 -4.99 5.06
CA ILE A 208 -10.96 -5.55 6.05
C ILE A 208 -10.95 -4.71 7.33
N ILE A 209 -10.98 -3.38 7.22
CA ILE A 209 -11.04 -2.47 8.37
C ILE A 209 -12.37 -2.62 9.12
N LEU A 210 -13.51 -2.72 8.42
CA LEU A 210 -14.81 -2.92 9.04
C LEU A 210 -14.88 -4.26 9.81
N ILE A 211 -14.35 -5.33 9.22
CA ILE A 211 -14.21 -6.63 9.90
C ILE A 211 -13.30 -6.49 11.13
N SER A 212 -12.19 -5.77 11.00
CA SER A 212 -11.26 -5.52 12.12
C SER A 212 -11.94 -4.77 13.26
N ILE A 213 -12.73 -3.75 12.96
CA ILE A 213 -13.52 -2.99 13.94
C ILE A 213 -14.51 -3.92 14.65
N TRP A 214 -15.23 -4.74 13.89
CA TRP A 214 -16.21 -5.67 14.45
C TRP A 214 -15.56 -6.70 15.39
N ILE A 215 -14.48 -7.36 14.97
CA ILE A 215 -13.76 -8.32 15.81
C ILE A 215 -13.18 -7.63 17.05
N PHE A 216 -12.60 -6.44 16.89
CA PHE A 216 -12.05 -5.67 18.00
C PHE A 216 -13.13 -5.30 19.03
N ASP A 217 -14.32 -4.94 18.57
CA ASP A 217 -15.45 -4.59 19.42
C ASP A 217 -15.98 -5.80 20.20
N LEU A 218 -16.09 -6.97 19.56
CA LEU A 218 -16.43 -8.22 20.25
C LEU A 218 -15.44 -8.55 21.37
N LYS A 219 -14.14 -8.39 21.10
CA LYS A 219 -13.08 -8.58 22.09
C LYS A 219 -13.16 -7.56 23.24
N ARG A 220 -13.58 -6.31 22.96
CA ARG A 220 -13.81 -5.29 23.99
C ARG A 220 -14.97 -5.55 24.91
N ARG A 221 -16.06 -6.10 24.39
CA ARG A 221 -17.24 -6.41 25.21
C ARG A 221 -17.08 -7.67 26.07
N GLY A 222 -15.92 -8.33 26.01
CA GLY A 222 -15.68 -9.59 26.73
C GLY A 222 -16.51 -10.76 26.17
N VAL A 223 -17.07 -10.61 24.97
CA VAL A 223 -17.90 -11.64 24.33
C VAL A 223 -17.01 -12.77 23.79
N THR A 224 -15.68 -12.64 23.82
CA THR A 224 -14.77 -13.68 23.34
C THR A 224 -13.92 -14.27 24.47
N ARG A 225 -13.98 -15.60 24.68
CA ARG A 225 -13.04 -16.34 25.53
C ARG A 225 -12.24 -17.30 24.63
N ASN A 226 -10.91 -17.20 24.64
CA ASN A 226 -10.01 -18.02 23.81
C ASN A 226 -10.28 -18.01 22.29
N GLY A 227 -10.85 -16.93 21.74
CA GLY A 227 -11.09 -16.79 20.30
C GLY A 227 -12.48 -17.23 19.83
N GLU A 228 -13.30 -17.80 20.71
CA GLU A 228 -14.70 -18.15 20.44
C GLU A 228 -15.64 -17.05 20.95
N VAL A 229 -16.67 -16.71 20.17
CA VAL A 229 -17.70 -15.73 20.53
C VAL A 229 -18.70 -16.40 21.50
N THR A 230 -18.51 -16.20 22.79
CA THR A 230 -19.42 -16.63 23.86
C THR A 230 -20.50 -15.56 24.11
N PHE A 231 -21.70 -15.77 23.58
CA PHE A 231 -22.90 -14.98 23.93
C PHE A 231 -23.49 -15.43 25.27
N HIS A 232 -22.73 -15.36 26.37
CA HIS A 232 -23.33 -15.46 27.70
C HIS A 232 -23.65 -14.07 28.23
N ARG A 233 -24.86 -13.63 27.89
CA ARG A 233 -25.51 -12.47 28.52
C ARG A 233 -25.95 -12.93 29.90
N ASN A 234 -25.18 -12.64 30.94
CA ASN A 234 -25.70 -12.72 32.30
C ASN A 234 -26.83 -11.70 32.42
N GLN A 235 -28.07 -12.20 32.37
CA GLN A 235 -29.20 -11.52 32.97
C GLN A 235 -28.96 -11.58 34.47
N ASN A 236 -28.63 -10.43 35.08
CA ASN A 236 -28.86 -10.11 36.48
C ASN A 236 -28.85 -8.58 36.58
#